data_AF-A0A2E6MP92-F1
#
_entry.id   AF-A0A2E6MP92-F1
#
_cell.length_a   1.000
_cell.length_b   1.000
_cell.length_c   1.000
_cell.angle_alpha   90.00
_cell.angle_beta   90.00
_cell.angle_gamma   90.00
#
_symmetry.space_group_name_H-M   'P 1'
#
loop_
_entity.id
_entity.type
_entity.pdbx_description
1 polymer ?
#
loop_
_entity_poly.entity_id
_entity_poly.type
_entity_poly.pdbx_seq_one_letter_code
_entity_poly.pdbx_strand_id
1 'polypeptide(L)'
;MANYVKQQGKLYTFGCSLTRYHWPTWADILGQSFENGFENWANRGAGNRQILERLTECFVKTRFQPNDVIAVQWTDHHRFDYHKWDPEITEGWYPGGSVFTNTHADQLKYHIIDKVWNEYSYMMHSFNYIYLAKKLVKGVNARVIFILGTEMREQVQTLRGDRNLLDIYQDLFRDNIFVEGDLFNYVVEKYDQRLKFKHAIPGQLDDEKVLDQHPTPIMHYQFLRDKIQPKLSGVQIDHLFAVKMEDAVRSQDDYNKIGQSVIDAGYGPNTYYVRGL
;
A
#
# COMPACT_ATOMS: atom_id res chain seq x y z
N MET A 1 -26.99 -8.65 18.20
CA MET A 1 -26.02 -8.20 17.16
C MET A 1 -25.76 -6.73 17.43
N ALA A 2 -24.51 -6.34 17.69
CA ALA A 2 -24.21 -4.91 17.84
C ALA A 2 -24.42 -4.24 16.48
N ASN A 3 -25.18 -3.14 16.44
CA ASN A 3 -25.40 -2.38 15.20
C ASN A 3 -24.05 -1.79 14.76
N TYR A 4 -23.49 -2.33 13.69
CA TYR A 4 -22.26 -1.83 13.09
C TYR A 4 -22.59 -0.49 12.41
N VAL A 5 -22.13 0.62 13.00
CA VAL A 5 -22.38 1.96 12.44
C VAL A 5 -21.23 2.29 11.52
N LYS A 6 -21.51 2.38 10.22
CA LYS A 6 -20.53 2.82 9.24
C LYS A 6 -20.25 4.31 9.40
N GLN A 7 -18.99 4.68 9.18
CA GLN A 7 -18.57 6.05 9.09
C GLN A 7 -19.16 6.69 7.83
N GLN A 8 -19.71 7.89 8.00
CA GLN A 8 -20.10 8.75 6.88
C GLN A 8 -18.89 9.18 6.06
N GLY A 9 -19.06 9.39 4.76
CA GLY A 9 -17.97 9.76 3.85
C GLY A 9 -17.39 8.57 3.08
N LYS A 10 -16.44 8.87 2.20
CA LYS A 10 -15.75 7.89 1.35
C LYS A 10 -14.28 7.75 1.77
N LEU A 11 -13.74 6.54 1.66
CA LEU A 11 -12.32 6.27 1.84
C LEU A 11 -11.58 6.28 0.49
N TYR A 12 -10.43 6.95 0.42
CA TYR A 12 -9.51 6.92 -0.70
C TYR A 12 -8.17 6.37 -0.23
N THR A 13 -7.74 5.25 -0.81
CA THR A 13 -6.50 4.56 -0.41
C THR A 13 -5.47 4.56 -1.51
N PHE A 14 -4.20 4.74 -1.14
CA PHE A 14 -3.06 4.78 -2.06
C PHE A 14 -1.92 3.95 -1.47
N GLY A 15 -1.15 3.29 -2.32
CA GLY A 15 0.02 2.54 -1.87
C GLY A 15 0.48 1.47 -2.85
N CYS A 16 1.20 0.48 -2.32
CA CYS A 16 1.75 -0.63 -3.08
C CYS A 16 0.98 -1.94 -2.85
N SER A 17 1.67 -3.08 -2.87
CA SER A 17 1.08 -4.40 -2.62
C SER A 17 0.53 -4.58 -1.21
N LEU A 18 1.02 -3.82 -0.22
CA LEU A 18 0.44 -3.86 1.13
C LEU A 18 -0.95 -3.20 1.20
N THR A 19 -1.35 -2.45 0.18
CA THR A 19 -2.63 -1.71 0.10
C THR A 19 -3.60 -2.29 -0.92
N ARG A 20 -3.10 -3.05 -1.90
CA ARG A 20 -3.91 -3.84 -2.83
C ARG A 20 -3.14 -5.09 -3.19
N TYR A 21 -3.73 -6.27 -3.00
CA TYR A 21 -3.05 -7.53 -3.27
C TYR A 21 -3.98 -8.58 -3.90
N HIS A 22 -3.52 -9.83 -3.96
CA HIS A 22 -4.32 -10.96 -4.42
C HIS A 22 -5.43 -11.33 -3.44
N TRP A 23 -5.32 -10.87 -2.19
CA TRP A 23 -6.32 -11.00 -1.14
C TRP A 23 -6.58 -9.64 -0.46
N PRO A 24 -7.66 -9.53 0.33
CA PRO A 24 -8.01 -8.29 0.99
C PRO A 24 -6.93 -7.83 1.96
N THR A 25 -6.56 -6.56 1.83
CA THR A 25 -5.55 -5.87 2.63
C THR A 25 -6.20 -4.95 3.67
N TRP A 26 -5.40 -4.12 4.34
CA TRP A 26 -5.91 -3.10 5.27
C TRP A 26 -6.89 -2.13 4.58
N ALA A 27 -6.71 -1.83 3.29
CA ALA A 27 -7.59 -0.91 2.58
C ALA A 27 -8.99 -1.51 2.38
N ASP A 28 -9.05 -2.78 2.03
CA ASP A 28 -10.27 -3.51 1.74
C ASP A 28 -11.10 -3.74 3.00
N ILE A 29 -10.41 -4.07 4.11
CA ILE A 29 -11.02 -4.25 5.43
C ILE A 29 -11.49 -2.91 6.01
N LEU A 30 -10.69 -1.85 5.93
CA LEU A 30 -11.08 -0.51 6.37
C LEU A 30 -12.21 0.06 5.52
N GLY A 31 -12.23 -0.25 4.22
CA GLY A 31 -13.26 0.18 3.28
C GLY A 31 -14.66 -0.32 3.63
N GLN A 32 -14.77 -1.46 4.32
CA GLN A 32 -16.07 -1.96 4.82
C GLN A 32 -16.72 -1.02 5.84
N SER A 33 -15.92 -0.19 6.50
CA SER A 33 -16.35 0.73 7.54
C SER A 33 -17.01 2.01 7.00
N PHE A 34 -17.03 2.25 5.69
CA PHE A 34 -17.50 3.50 5.09
C PHE A 34 -18.84 3.33 4.37
N GLU A 35 -19.78 4.24 4.65
CA GLU A 35 -21.14 4.22 4.10
C GLU A 35 -21.13 4.54 2.60
N ASN A 36 -20.34 5.54 2.17
CA ASN A 36 -20.27 5.96 0.77
C ASN A 36 -19.23 5.16 -0.04
N GLY A 37 -18.80 4.01 0.50
CA GLY A 37 -17.83 3.11 -0.10
C GLY A 37 -16.38 3.60 0.00
N PHE A 38 -15.52 3.01 -0.83
CA PHE A 38 -14.12 3.39 -0.93
C PHE A 38 -13.57 3.22 -2.34
N GLU A 39 -12.46 3.89 -2.61
CA GLU A 39 -11.69 3.77 -3.84
C GLU A 39 -10.25 3.37 -3.50
N ASN A 40 -9.76 2.33 -4.16
CA ASN A 40 -8.39 1.85 -4.00
C ASN A 40 -7.56 2.23 -5.22
N TRP A 41 -6.72 3.23 -5.07
CA TRP A 41 -5.84 3.78 -6.11
C TRP A 41 -4.44 3.13 -6.09
N ALA A 42 -4.21 2.15 -5.21
CA ALA A 42 -2.93 1.47 -5.05
C ALA A 42 -2.61 0.55 -6.23
N ASN A 43 -1.30 0.37 -6.52
CA ASN A 43 -0.84 -0.59 -7.50
C ASN A 43 0.21 -1.54 -6.92
N ARG A 44 0.05 -2.85 -7.19
CA ARG A 44 0.92 -3.90 -6.62
C ARG A 44 2.34 -3.71 -7.12
N GLY A 45 3.26 -3.34 -6.23
CA GLY A 45 4.65 -3.04 -6.58
C GLY A 45 4.93 -1.57 -6.92
N ALA A 46 3.95 -0.67 -6.72
CA ALA A 46 4.16 0.77 -6.89
C ALA A 46 5.27 1.28 -5.98
N GLY A 47 6.10 2.20 -6.49
CA GLY A 47 7.00 3.01 -5.71
C GLY A 47 6.39 4.37 -5.34
N ASN A 48 7.17 5.18 -4.61
CA ASN A 48 6.69 6.46 -4.07
C ASN A 48 6.37 7.50 -5.15
N ARG A 49 6.98 7.40 -6.34
CA ARG A 49 6.66 8.27 -7.48
C ARG A 49 5.23 8.00 -7.95
N GLN A 50 4.94 6.75 -8.30
CA GLN A 50 3.60 6.35 -8.69
C GLN A 50 2.58 6.71 -7.61
N ILE A 51 2.85 6.43 -6.34
CA ILE A 51 1.92 6.76 -5.24
C ILE A 51 1.57 8.26 -5.21
N LEU A 52 2.56 9.15 -5.34
CA LEU A 52 2.31 10.60 -5.40
C LEU A 52 1.52 11.00 -6.66
N GLU A 53 1.90 10.48 -7.82
CA GLU A 53 1.24 10.83 -9.08
C GLU A 53 -0.23 10.36 -9.08
N ARG A 54 -0.50 9.15 -8.59
CA ARG A 54 -1.86 8.62 -8.39
C ARG A 54 -2.66 9.46 -7.39
N LEU A 55 -2.04 9.90 -6.29
CA LEU A 55 -2.67 10.82 -5.34
C LEU A 55 -3.04 12.14 -6.02
N THR A 56 -2.13 12.68 -6.83
CA THR A 56 -2.35 13.93 -7.57
C THR A 56 -3.49 13.79 -8.58
N GLU A 57 -3.55 12.67 -9.33
CA GLU A 57 -4.67 12.38 -10.22
C GLU A 57 -6.02 12.37 -9.51
N CYS A 58 -6.09 11.74 -8.33
CA CYS A 58 -7.31 11.73 -7.53
C CYS A 58 -7.68 13.15 -7.07
N PHE A 59 -6.70 13.94 -6.61
CA PHE A 59 -6.92 15.35 -6.23
C PHE A 59 -7.46 16.22 -7.37
N VAL A 60 -7.03 15.95 -8.61
CA VAL A 60 -7.54 16.68 -9.78
C VAL A 60 -8.99 16.29 -10.11
N LYS A 61 -9.37 15.02 -9.88
CA LYS A 61 -10.68 14.47 -10.26
C LYS A 61 -11.74 14.61 -9.17
N THR A 62 -11.32 14.75 -7.92
CA THR A 62 -12.20 14.55 -6.76
C THR A 62 -12.41 15.84 -5.97
N ARG A 63 -13.67 16.12 -5.62
CA ARG A 63 -14.04 17.15 -4.64
C ARG A 63 -14.30 16.51 -3.29
N PHE A 64 -13.28 16.49 -2.44
CA PHE A 64 -13.34 15.88 -1.11
C PHE A 64 -14.37 16.54 -0.17
N GLN A 65 -15.02 15.71 0.63
CA GLN A 65 -16.02 16.09 1.62
C GLN A 65 -15.46 15.96 3.05
N PRO A 66 -15.96 16.73 4.04
CA PRO A 66 -15.35 16.79 5.37
C PRO A 66 -15.20 15.44 6.09
N ASN A 67 -16.07 14.48 5.79
CA ASN A 67 -16.07 13.15 6.41
C ASN A 67 -15.26 12.11 5.61
N ASP A 68 -14.72 12.49 4.45
CA ASP A 68 -13.86 11.62 3.66
C ASP A 68 -12.53 11.36 4.39
N VAL A 69 -11.95 10.20 4.10
CA VAL A 69 -10.64 9.81 4.61
C VAL A 69 -9.72 9.51 3.44
N ILE A 70 -8.52 10.09 3.47
CA ILE A 70 -7.43 9.83 2.53
C ILE A 70 -6.34 9.10 3.30
N ALA A 71 -6.04 7.87 2.93
CA ALA A 71 -4.99 7.06 3.55
C ALA A 71 -3.92 6.69 2.53
N VAL A 72 -2.68 7.14 2.76
CA VAL A 72 -1.56 6.93 1.84
C VAL A 72 -0.52 6.05 2.50
N GLN A 73 -0.29 4.86 1.96
CA GLN A 73 0.78 3.96 2.37
C GLN A 73 2.00 4.14 1.47
N TRP A 74 3.06 4.73 2.01
CA TRP A 74 4.36 4.89 1.36
C TRP A 74 5.20 3.62 1.48
N THR A 75 6.06 3.36 0.52
CA THR A 75 6.93 2.16 0.46
C THR A 75 8.40 2.55 0.52
N ASP A 76 9.29 1.57 0.66
CA ASP A 76 10.74 1.74 0.56
C ASP A 76 11.20 2.45 -0.73
N HIS A 77 12.37 3.09 -0.67
CA HIS A 77 12.98 3.78 -1.81
C HIS A 77 13.60 2.83 -2.85
N HIS A 78 13.72 1.53 -2.56
CA HIS A 78 14.25 0.53 -3.50
C HIS A 78 13.27 0.14 -4.61
N ARG A 79 12.13 0.85 -4.72
CA ARG A 79 11.16 0.65 -5.79
C ARG A 79 11.51 1.40 -7.05
N PHE A 80 11.23 0.78 -8.18
CA PHE A 80 11.28 1.43 -9.49
C PHE A 80 9.92 1.29 -10.17
N ASP A 81 9.35 2.41 -10.57
CA ASP A 81 8.11 2.49 -11.34
C ASP A 81 8.27 3.50 -12.48
N TYR A 82 7.48 3.29 -13.53
CA TYR A 82 7.34 4.26 -14.61
C TYR A 82 5.93 4.19 -15.18
N HIS A 83 5.54 5.27 -15.82
CA HIS A 83 4.30 5.36 -16.57
C HIS A 83 4.59 5.30 -18.07
N LYS A 84 3.77 4.56 -18.81
CA LYS A 84 3.71 4.59 -20.25
C LYS A 84 2.30 4.98 -20.66
N TRP A 85 2.16 6.11 -21.32
CA TRP A 85 0.90 6.46 -21.98
C TRP A 85 0.71 5.60 -23.21
N ASP A 86 -0.34 4.79 -23.20
CA ASP A 86 -0.70 3.91 -24.30
C ASP A 86 -2.21 3.64 -24.24
N PRO A 87 -3.00 4.10 -25.22
CA PRO A 87 -4.45 3.95 -25.17
C PRO A 87 -4.92 2.49 -25.32
N GLU A 88 -4.02 1.58 -25.68
CA GLU A 88 -4.35 0.15 -25.87
C GLU A 88 -4.11 -0.68 -24.60
N ILE A 89 -3.43 -0.15 -23.58
CA ILE A 89 -3.18 -0.88 -22.33
C ILE A 89 -4.19 -0.52 -21.24
N THR A 90 -4.59 -1.52 -20.46
CA THR A 90 -5.57 -1.34 -19.39
C THR A 90 -4.98 -0.72 -18.11
N GLU A 91 -3.66 -0.57 -18.04
CA GLU A 91 -2.94 0.01 -16.91
C GLU A 91 -1.63 0.62 -17.42
N GLY A 92 -1.53 1.96 -17.37
CA GLY A 92 -0.38 2.71 -17.88
C GLY A 92 0.86 2.62 -16.98
N TRP A 93 0.67 2.27 -15.71
CA TRP A 93 1.78 2.15 -14.77
C TRP A 93 2.42 0.77 -14.80
N TYR A 94 3.75 0.74 -14.88
CA TYR A 94 4.56 -0.43 -14.60
C TYR A 94 5.01 -0.41 -13.12
N PRO A 95 4.43 -1.26 -12.26
CA PRO A 95 4.84 -1.34 -10.87
C PRO A 95 5.97 -2.37 -10.74
N GLY A 96 7.21 -1.94 -10.89
CA GLY A 96 8.37 -2.84 -10.93
C GLY A 96 8.66 -3.56 -9.61
N GLY A 97 8.02 -3.18 -8.49
CA GLY A 97 8.41 -3.68 -7.18
C GLY A 97 9.84 -3.23 -6.85
N SER A 98 10.56 -4.02 -6.05
CA SER A 98 11.95 -3.68 -5.73
C SER A 98 12.81 -3.88 -6.97
N VAL A 99 13.66 -2.89 -7.27
CA VAL A 99 14.62 -2.99 -8.38
C VAL A 99 15.56 -4.19 -8.20
N PHE A 100 15.83 -4.61 -6.96
CA PHE A 100 16.72 -5.72 -6.62
C PHE A 100 16.06 -7.10 -6.64
N THR A 101 14.77 -7.19 -6.97
CA THR A 101 14.05 -8.47 -7.07
C THR A 101 13.94 -8.93 -8.51
N ASN A 102 14.20 -10.22 -8.75
CA ASN A 102 14.13 -10.87 -10.06
C ASN A 102 14.98 -10.19 -11.15
N THR A 103 16.10 -9.56 -10.78
CA THR A 103 16.97 -8.78 -11.69
C THR A 103 17.52 -9.58 -12.86
N HIS A 104 17.77 -10.87 -12.67
CA HIS A 104 18.25 -11.77 -13.73
C HIS A 104 17.17 -12.10 -14.76
N ALA A 105 15.89 -12.02 -14.38
CA ALA A 105 14.74 -12.28 -15.23
C ALA A 105 14.15 -11.00 -15.85
N ASP A 106 14.53 -9.82 -15.34
CA ASP A 106 14.04 -8.51 -15.79
C ASP A 106 15.22 -7.63 -16.26
N GLN A 107 15.46 -7.64 -17.58
CA GLN A 107 16.53 -6.87 -18.22
C GLN A 107 16.40 -5.36 -18.00
N LEU A 108 15.18 -4.85 -17.83
CA LEU A 108 14.97 -3.44 -17.54
C LEU A 108 15.50 -3.12 -16.15
N LYS A 109 15.18 -3.93 -15.14
CA LYS A 109 15.75 -3.74 -13.79
C LYS A 109 17.27 -3.81 -13.78
N TYR A 110 17.85 -4.76 -14.51
CA TYR A 110 19.31 -4.82 -14.66
C TYR A 110 19.89 -3.51 -15.23
N HIS A 111 19.28 -2.99 -16.30
CA HIS A 111 19.70 -1.71 -16.89
C HIS A 111 19.56 -0.55 -15.91
N ILE A 112 18.46 -0.48 -15.16
CA ILE A 112 18.26 0.55 -14.13
C ILE A 112 19.36 0.44 -13.08
N ILE A 113 19.66 -0.74 -12.55
CA ILE A 113 20.73 -0.93 -11.55
C ILE A 113 22.09 -0.49 -12.10
N ASP A 114 22.43 -0.90 -13.32
CA ASP A 114 23.75 -0.64 -13.92
C ASP A 114 23.95 0.81 -14.35
N LYS A 115 22.90 1.49 -14.84
CA LYS A 115 23.03 2.81 -15.49
C LYS A 115 22.39 3.98 -14.73
N VAL A 116 21.38 3.73 -13.91
CA VAL A 116 20.51 4.78 -13.36
C VAL A 116 20.50 4.78 -11.83
N TRP A 117 20.62 3.61 -11.21
CA TRP A 117 20.45 3.46 -9.77
C TRP A 117 21.52 4.20 -8.99
N ASN A 118 21.05 5.02 -8.05
CA ASN A 118 21.89 5.62 -7.03
C ASN A 118 21.09 5.68 -5.72
N GLU A 119 21.57 4.98 -4.70
CA GLU A 119 20.89 4.80 -3.42
C GLU A 119 20.38 6.13 -2.84
N TYR A 120 21.27 7.11 -2.68
CA TYR A 120 20.95 8.40 -2.09
C TYR A 120 19.99 9.23 -2.96
N SER A 121 20.09 9.12 -4.29
CA SER A 121 19.18 9.82 -5.20
C SER A 121 17.76 9.27 -5.12
N TYR A 122 17.60 7.95 -5.06
CA TYR A 122 16.28 7.31 -4.92
C TYR A 122 15.66 7.53 -3.54
N MET A 123 16.48 7.57 -2.48
CA MET A 123 16.04 8.02 -1.16
C MET A 123 15.54 9.47 -1.21
N MET A 124 16.32 10.38 -1.80
CA MET A 124 15.95 11.79 -1.94
C MET A 124 14.67 11.97 -2.76
N HIS A 125 14.51 11.23 -3.87
CA HIS A 125 13.28 11.22 -4.65
C HIS A 125 12.09 10.77 -3.81
N SER A 126 12.23 9.67 -3.07
CA SER A 126 11.18 9.17 -2.17
C SER A 126 10.75 10.21 -1.15
N PHE A 127 11.70 10.87 -0.47
CA PHE A 127 11.37 11.90 0.52
C PHE A 127 10.77 13.16 -0.11
N ASN A 128 11.23 13.54 -1.31
CA ASN A 128 10.60 14.61 -2.09
C ASN A 128 9.15 14.29 -2.41
N TYR A 129 8.84 13.07 -2.83
CA TYR A 129 7.48 12.69 -3.16
C TYR A 129 6.55 12.74 -1.95
N ILE A 130 7.02 12.23 -0.81
CA ILE A 130 6.28 12.28 0.47
C ILE A 130 6.09 13.74 0.93
N TYR A 131 7.12 14.57 0.80
CA TYR A 131 7.05 16.00 1.13
C TYR A 131 6.04 16.74 0.25
N LEU A 132 6.05 16.49 -1.07
CA LEU A 132 5.10 17.07 -2.01
C LEU A 132 3.67 16.64 -1.70
N ALA A 133 3.44 15.36 -1.38
CA ALA A 133 2.13 14.90 -0.94
C ALA A 133 1.67 15.62 0.34
N LYS A 134 2.54 15.80 1.33
CA LYS A 134 2.21 16.57 2.54
C LYS A 134 1.79 18.01 2.21
N LYS A 135 2.41 18.63 1.21
CA LYS A 135 2.00 19.97 0.73
C LYS A 135 0.68 19.92 -0.02
N LEU A 136 0.46 18.92 -0.88
CA LEU A 136 -0.77 18.73 -1.64
C LEU A 136 -2.00 18.56 -0.74
N VAL A 137 -1.87 17.75 0.32
CA VAL A 137 -2.98 17.48 1.24
C VAL A 137 -3.25 18.59 2.24
N LYS A 138 -2.40 19.64 2.29
CA LYS A 138 -2.56 20.73 3.25
C LYS A 138 -3.84 21.51 2.98
N GLY A 139 -4.74 21.54 3.96
CA GLY A 139 -6.00 22.27 3.86
C GLY A 139 -7.07 21.56 3.03
N VAL A 140 -6.86 20.29 2.65
CA VAL A 140 -7.91 19.49 2.02
C VAL A 140 -9.08 19.32 2.98
N ASN A 141 -10.29 19.34 2.44
CA ASN A 141 -11.52 19.12 3.18
C ASN A 141 -11.78 17.63 3.41
N ALA A 142 -10.82 16.92 4.02
CA ALA A 142 -10.89 15.51 4.36
C ALA A 142 -9.89 15.21 5.46
N ARG A 143 -10.08 14.10 6.18
CA ARG A 143 -9.06 13.59 7.10
C ARG A 143 -7.98 12.85 6.33
N VAL A 144 -6.71 13.10 6.64
CA VAL A 144 -5.58 12.46 5.96
C VAL A 144 -4.69 11.73 6.97
N ILE A 145 -4.25 10.52 6.62
CA ILE A 145 -3.25 9.76 7.36
C ILE A 145 -2.21 9.17 6.41
N PHE A 146 -0.95 9.18 6.83
CA PHE A 146 0.16 8.54 6.12
C PHE A 146 0.62 7.29 6.89
N ILE A 147 0.80 6.20 6.17
CA ILE A 147 1.28 4.92 6.67
C ILE A 147 2.63 4.66 6.03
N LEU A 148 3.63 4.22 6.81
CA LEU A 148 4.83 3.64 6.24
C LEU A 148 4.60 2.15 6.07
N GLY A 149 4.81 1.63 4.87
CA GLY A 149 4.78 0.19 4.60
C GLY A 149 5.96 -0.52 5.27
N THR A 150 7.12 0.14 5.25
CA THR A 150 8.38 -0.25 5.91
C THR A 150 9.03 0.99 6.51
N GLU A 151 9.82 0.84 7.57
CA GLU A 151 10.48 1.98 8.22
C GLU A 151 11.48 2.69 7.28
N MET A 152 11.40 4.02 7.23
CA MET A 152 12.24 4.90 6.41
C MET A 152 12.77 6.14 7.17
N ARG A 153 12.26 6.42 8.36
CA ARG A 153 12.60 7.61 9.17
C ARG A 153 14.08 7.66 9.49
N GLU A 154 14.67 6.53 9.88
CA GLU A 154 16.09 6.44 10.22
C GLU A 154 16.99 6.65 9.01
N GLN A 155 16.50 6.32 7.81
CA GLN A 155 17.26 6.45 6.57
C GLN A 155 17.55 7.92 6.23
N VAL A 156 16.75 8.87 6.72
CA VAL A 156 17.06 10.31 6.55
C VAL A 156 18.45 10.66 7.11
N GLN A 157 18.90 9.97 8.14
CA GLN A 157 20.20 10.22 8.80
C GLN A 157 21.40 9.69 7.97
N THR A 158 21.15 8.79 7.02
CA THR A 158 22.22 8.25 6.16
C THR A 158 22.50 9.18 4.99
N LEU A 159 21.53 10.01 4.59
CA LEU A 159 21.75 11.06 3.60
C LEU A 159 22.90 11.98 4.02
N ARG A 160 23.66 12.43 3.02
CA ARG A 160 24.76 13.39 3.15
C ARG A 160 24.41 14.62 2.32
N GLY A 161 24.76 15.82 2.80
CA GLY A 161 24.54 17.05 2.05
C GLY A 161 24.05 18.20 2.90
N ASP A 162 23.22 19.05 2.30
CA ASP A 162 22.65 20.26 2.91
C ASP A 162 21.88 19.92 4.20
N ARG A 163 22.40 20.39 5.33
CA ARG A 163 21.80 20.16 6.66
C ARG A 163 20.38 20.69 6.74
N ASN A 164 20.08 21.81 6.10
CA ASN A 164 18.73 22.38 6.13
C ASN A 164 17.73 21.43 5.44
N LEU A 165 18.12 20.81 4.33
CA LEU A 165 17.27 19.83 3.63
C LEU A 165 17.06 18.57 4.49
N LEU A 166 18.11 18.09 5.15
CA LEU A 166 18.02 16.94 6.04
C LEU A 166 17.09 17.21 7.22
N ASP A 167 17.17 18.39 7.83
CA ASP A 167 16.30 18.80 8.93
C ASP A 167 14.83 18.84 8.47
N ILE A 168 14.56 19.34 7.27
CA ILE A 168 13.20 19.34 6.67
C ILE A 168 12.66 17.91 6.52
N TYR A 169 13.48 16.96 6.05
CA TYR A 169 13.04 15.56 5.92
C TYR A 169 12.88 14.88 7.28
N GLN A 170 13.67 15.22 8.30
CA GLN A 170 13.45 14.71 9.65
C GLN A 170 12.13 15.23 10.22
N ASP A 171 11.87 16.52 10.07
CA ASP A 171 10.64 17.16 10.54
C ASP A 171 9.40 16.70 9.77
N LEU A 172 9.56 16.30 8.50
CA LEU A 172 8.49 15.68 7.71
C LEU A 172 7.85 14.51 8.47
N PHE A 173 8.67 13.59 9.01
CA PHE A 173 8.21 12.38 9.67
C PHE A 173 7.77 12.55 11.12
N ARG A 174 8.03 13.71 11.75
CA ARG A 174 7.54 14.07 13.10
C ARG A 174 6.09 14.54 13.10
N ASP A 175 5.51 14.74 11.92
CA ASP A 175 4.15 15.22 11.77
C ASP A 175 3.11 14.17 12.20
N ASN A 176 2.04 14.61 12.87
CA ASN A 176 1.01 13.73 13.42
C ASN A 176 0.14 13.05 12.34
N ILE A 177 0.27 13.46 11.07
CA ILE A 177 -0.32 12.78 9.92
C ILE A 177 0.20 11.35 9.78
N PHE A 178 1.43 11.06 10.21
CA PHE A 178 2.00 9.72 10.15
C PHE A 178 1.45 8.82 11.26
N VAL A 179 1.19 7.57 10.89
CA VAL A 179 0.95 6.45 11.80
C VAL A 179 2.27 6.03 12.44
N GLU A 180 2.22 5.78 13.76
CA GLU A 180 3.37 5.37 14.56
C GLU A 180 3.89 3.98 14.17
N GLY A 181 5.19 3.90 13.84
CA GLY A 181 5.85 2.71 13.28
C GLY A 181 5.57 2.53 11.79
N ASP A 182 5.79 1.30 11.30
CA ASP A 182 5.45 0.87 9.94
C ASP A 182 4.54 -0.37 9.97
N LEU A 183 3.83 -0.61 8.86
CA LEU A 183 2.85 -1.68 8.75
C LEU A 183 3.53 -3.05 8.80
N PHE A 184 4.53 -3.29 7.94
CA PHE A 184 5.10 -4.61 7.71
C PHE A 184 5.80 -5.17 8.94
N ASN A 185 6.76 -4.42 9.51
CA ASN A 185 7.49 -4.86 10.67
C ASN A 185 6.54 -5.06 11.86
N TYR A 186 5.58 -4.15 12.05
CA TYR A 186 4.62 -4.27 13.15
C TYR A 186 3.83 -5.58 13.12
N VAL A 187 3.27 -5.95 11.95
CA VAL A 187 2.45 -7.15 11.85
C VAL A 187 3.29 -8.42 11.86
N VAL A 188 4.49 -8.40 11.28
CA VAL A 188 5.40 -9.55 11.30
C VAL A 188 5.94 -9.78 12.71
N GLU A 189 6.36 -8.74 13.43
CA GLU A 189 6.93 -8.92 14.78
C GLU A 189 5.88 -9.38 15.80
N LYS A 190 4.63 -8.93 15.69
CA LYS A 190 3.60 -9.20 16.71
C LYS A 190 2.64 -10.31 16.34
N TYR A 191 2.43 -10.53 15.05
CA TYR A 191 1.32 -11.32 14.56
C TYR A 191 1.66 -12.17 13.33
N ASP A 192 2.93 -12.59 13.15
CA ASP A 192 3.31 -13.34 11.95
C ASP A 192 2.45 -14.60 11.76
N GLN A 193 1.64 -14.56 10.71
CA GLN A 193 0.78 -15.67 10.29
C GLN A 193 0.85 -15.87 8.77
N ARG A 194 1.95 -15.40 8.16
CA ARG A 194 2.18 -15.47 6.72
C ARG A 194 2.15 -16.91 6.20
N LEU A 195 1.67 -17.04 4.98
CA LEU A 195 1.31 -18.32 4.37
C LEU A 195 2.31 -18.73 3.30
N LYS A 196 2.42 -20.05 3.09
CA LYS A 196 3.23 -20.62 2.01
C LYS A 196 2.33 -21.20 0.92
N PHE A 197 2.65 -20.95 -0.33
CA PHE A 197 1.86 -21.41 -1.48
C PHE A 197 2.74 -22.03 -2.56
N LYS A 198 2.18 -23.00 -3.27
CA LYS A 198 2.69 -23.48 -4.56
C LYS A 198 2.53 -22.38 -5.59
N HIS A 199 3.43 -22.33 -6.57
CA HIS A 199 3.37 -21.38 -7.70
C HIS A 199 3.35 -19.90 -7.30
N ALA A 200 3.83 -19.55 -6.10
CA ALA A 200 3.95 -18.16 -5.65
C ALA A 200 5.06 -17.40 -6.41
N ILE A 201 6.08 -18.13 -6.91
CA ILE A 201 7.13 -17.57 -7.75
C ILE A 201 6.75 -17.77 -9.22
N PRO A 202 6.64 -16.70 -10.04
CA PRO A 202 6.41 -16.84 -11.47
C PRO A 202 7.47 -17.71 -12.14
N GLY A 203 7.05 -18.74 -12.87
CA GLY A 203 7.95 -19.66 -13.59
C GLY A 203 8.51 -20.80 -12.75
N GLN A 204 8.16 -20.91 -11.46
CA GLN A 204 8.44 -22.11 -10.67
C GLN A 204 7.62 -23.29 -11.20
N LEU A 205 8.30 -24.38 -11.54
CA LEU A 205 7.70 -25.56 -12.17
C LEU A 205 7.38 -26.69 -11.19
N ASP A 206 7.94 -26.62 -9.98
CA ASP A 206 7.69 -27.59 -8.92
C ASP A 206 6.57 -27.13 -7.97
N ASP A 207 6.10 -28.08 -7.17
CA ASP A 207 5.05 -27.92 -6.18
C ASP A 207 5.59 -27.47 -4.81
N GLU A 208 6.81 -26.95 -4.73
CA GLU A 208 7.37 -26.46 -3.46
C GLU A 208 6.63 -25.21 -2.99
N LYS A 209 6.18 -25.23 -1.73
CA LYS A 209 5.49 -24.10 -1.14
C LYS A 209 6.48 -23.03 -0.70
N VAL A 210 6.41 -21.86 -1.33
CA VAL A 210 7.23 -20.69 -0.99
C VAL A 210 6.45 -19.78 -0.05
N LEU A 211 7.14 -19.23 0.95
CA LEU A 211 6.57 -18.23 1.84
C LEU A 211 6.25 -16.94 1.08
N ASP A 212 4.97 -16.58 1.07
CA ASP A 212 4.57 -15.24 0.68
C ASP A 212 4.93 -14.26 1.79
N GLN A 213 5.63 -13.19 1.42
CA GLN A 213 6.07 -12.20 2.40
C GLN A 213 4.93 -11.27 2.84
N HIS A 214 3.81 -11.20 2.12
CA HIS A 214 2.73 -10.26 2.39
C HIS A 214 1.92 -10.65 3.62
N PRO A 215 1.50 -9.68 4.45
CA PRO A 215 0.60 -9.95 5.57
C PRO A 215 -0.73 -10.56 5.10
N THR A 216 -1.28 -11.46 5.92
CA THR A 216 -2.60 -12.05 5.65
C THR A 216 -3.73 -11.08 6.02
N PRO A 217 -4.99 -11.33 5.60
CA PRO A 217 -6.12 -10.49 5.99
C PRO A 217 -6.24 -10.25 7.51
N ILE A 218 -6.01 -11.27 8.35
CA ILE A 218 -6.09 -11.07 9.81
C ILE A 218 -4.95 -10.21 10.37
N MET A 219 -3.76 -10.28 9.76
CA MET A 219 -2.63 -9.43 10.11
C MET A 219 -2.93 -7.96 9.79
N HIS A 220 -3.55 -7.69 8.64
CA HIS A 220 -4.02 -6.35 8.29
C HIS A 220 -5.10 -5.84 9.24
N TYR A 221 -6.04 -6.70 9.65
CA TYR A 221 -7.04 -6.35 10.67
C TYR A 221 -6.39 -5.93 12.00
N GLN A 222 -5.37 -6.66 12.47
CA GLN A 222 -4.68 -6.34 13.72
C GLN A 222 -3.96 -4.97 13.61
N PHE A 223 -3.32 -4.68 12.48
CA PHE A 223 -2.75 -3.36 12.23
C PHE A 223 -3.83 -2.25 12.27
N LEU A 224 -4.97 -2.46 11.59
CA LEU A 224 -6.07 -1.50 11.60
C LEU A 224 -6.57 -1.23 13.02
N ARG A 225 -6.86 -2.29 13.79
CA ARG A 225 -7.34 -2.21 15.17
C ARG A 225 -6.36 -1.45 16.06
N ASP A 226 -5.07 -1.76 15.97
CA ASP A 226 -4.09 -1.27 16.93
C ASP A 226 -3.48 0.09 16.57
N LYS A 227 -3.40 0.41 15.27
CA LYS A 227 -2.65 1.58 14.76
C LYS A 227 -3.54 2.61 14.05
N ILE A 228 -4.58 2.17 13.35
CA ILE A 228 -5.41 3.06 12.53
C ILE A 228 -6.67 3.50 13.28
N GLN A 229 -7.37 2.58 13.94
CA GLN A 229 -8.58 2.88 14.69
C GLN A 229 -8.38 3.97 15.76
N PRO A 230 -7.27 4.03 16.51
CA PRO A 230 -7.00 5.15 17.43
C PRO A 230 -6.84 6.51 16.73
N LYS A 231 -6.43 6.51 15.45
CA LYS A 231 -6.35 7.71 14.62
C LYS A 231 -7.64 8.01 13.87
N LEU A 232 -8.56 7.07 13.69
CA LEU A 232 -9.83 7.33 13.02
C LEU A 232 -10.98 7.10 14.02
N SER A 233 -11.12 8.02 14.97
CA SER A 233 -12.12 7.93 16.03
C SER A 233 -13.51 7.63 15.51
N GLY A 234 -14.15 6.59 16.03
CA GLY A 234 -15.50 6.18 15.64
C GLY A 234 -15.54 5.16 14.51
N VAL A 235 -14.44 4.90 13.80
CA VAL A 235 -14.35 3.77 12.87
C VAL A 235 -14.47 2.46 13.64
N GLN A 236 -15.40 1.62 13.21
CA GLN A 236 -15.44 0.21 13.58
C GLN A 236 -14.74 -0.59 12.48
N ILE A 237 -13.90 -1.56 12.81
CA ILE A 237 -13.22 -2.40 11.82
C ILE A 237 -13.94 -3.75 11.74
N ASP A 238 -14.31 -4.19 10.54
CA ASP A 238 -15.08 -5.44 10.36
C ASP A 238 -14.17 -6.67 10.55
N HIS A 239 -14.12 -7.15 11.80
CA HIS A 239 -13.39 -8.36 12.17
C HIS A 239 -13.93 -9.61 11.47
N LEU A 240 -15.26 -9.72 11.29
CA LEU A 240 -15.88 -10.90 10.69
C LEU A 240 -15.54 -10.99 9.21
N PHE A 241 -15.51 -9.85 8.51
CA PHE A 241 -14.99 -9.78 7.15
C PHE A 241 -13.53 -10.24 7.09
N ALA A 242 -12.65 -9.72 7.96
CA ALA A 242 -11.25 -10.11 7.97
C ALA A 242 -11.04 -11.62 8.20
N VAL A 243 -11.76 -12.21 9.16
CA VAL A 243 -11.71 -13.67 9.42
C VAL A 243 -12.22 -14.47 8.23
N LYS A 244 -13.35 -14.07 7.63
CA LYS A 244 -13.90 -14.75 6.45
C LYS A 244 -12.90 -14.74 5.28
N MET A 245 -12.21 -13.62 5.07
CA MET A 245 -11.20 -13.49 4.02
C MET A 245 -9.94 -14.28 4.35
N GLU A 246 -9.53 -14.31 5.61
CA GLU A 246 -8.43 -15.16 6.10
C GLU A 246 -8.71 -16.64 5.81
N ASP A 247 -9.90 -17.13 6.14
CA ASP A 247 -10.33 -18.51 5.91
C ASP A 247 -10.33 -18.84 4.41
N ALA A 248 -10.81 -17.90 3.58
CA ALA A 248 -10.81 -18.06 2.12
C ALA A 248 -9.40 -18.20 1.54
N VAL A 249 -8.43 -17.42 2.03
CA VAL A 249 -7.02 -17.52 1.61
C VAL A 249 -6.40 -18.82 2.12
N ARG A 250 -6.63 -19.18 3.40
CA ARG A 250 -6.12 -20.43 4.00
C ARG A 250 -6.68 -21.70 3.40
N SER A 251 -7.85 -21.63 2.75
CA SER A 251 -8.46 -22.76 2.06
C SER A 251 -7.68 -23.21 0.80
N GLN A 252 -6.75 -22.39 0.34
CA GLN A 252 -5.94 -22.66 -0.86
C GLN A 252 -4.48 -22.86 -0.48
N ASP A 253 -3.82 -23.77 -1.18
CA ASP A 253 -2.37 -23.93 -1.12
C ASP A 253 -1.65 -23.64 -2.43
N ASP A 254 -2.40 -23.30 -3.47
CA ASP A 254 -1.93 -22.87 -4.79
C ASP A 254 -2.22 -21.38 -4.97
N TYR A 255 -1.15 -20.62 -5.21
CA TYR A 255 -1.20 -19.16 -5.29
C TYR A 255 -2.18 -18.67 -6.37
N ASN A 256 -2.28 -19.42 -7.48
CA ASN A 256 -3.13 -19.04 -8.62
C ASN A 256 -4.63 -19.19 -8.32
N LYS A 257 -5.00 -19.92 -7.25
CA LYS A 257 -6.41 -20.16 -6.87
C LYS A 257 -6.93 -19.20 -5.82
N ILE A 258 -6.05 -18.43 -5.17
CA ILE A 258 -6.43 -17.53 -4.07
C ILE A 258 -7.44 -16.47 -4.53
N GLY A 259 -7.22 -15.88 -5.70
CA GLY A 259 -8.15 -14.85 -6.22
C GLY A 259 -9.58 -15.38 -6.37
N GLN A 260 -9.73 -16.62 -6.85
CA GLN A 260 -11.04 -17.25 -6.99
C GLN A 260 -11.65 -17.60 -5.64
N SER A 261 -10.87 -18.13 -4.68
CA SER A 261 -11.42 -18.46 -3.35
C SER A 261 -11.93 -17.24 -2.60
N VAL A 262 -11.27 -16.10 -2.73
CA VAL A 262 -11.73 -14.82 -2.16
C VAL A 262 -13.03 -14.36 -2.85
N ILE A 263 -13.14 -14.52 -4.18
CA ILE A 263 -14.37 -14.24 -4.94
C ILE A 263 -15.52 -15.13 -4.50
N ASP A 264 -15.27 -16.44 -4.34
CA ASP A 264 -16.26 -17.41 -3.88
C ASP A 264 -16.71 -17.11 -2.44
N ALA A 265 -15.82 -16.53 -1.62
CA ALA A 265 -16.14 -15.96 -0.32
C ALA A 265 -16.90 -14.62 -0.40
N GLY A 266 -17.26 -14.15 -1.59
CA GLY A 266 -18.12 -12.99 -1.82
C GLY A 266 -17.39 -11.65 -1.84
N TYR A 267 -16.09 -11.63 -2.13
CA TYR A 267 -15.34 -10.38 -2.26
C TYR A 267 -14.42 -10.39 -3.50
N GLY A 268 -14.47 -9.32 -4.29
CA GLY A 268 -13.55 -9.14 -5.42
C GLY A 268 -12.38 -8.23 -5.04
N PRO A 269 -11.12 -8.71 -5.00
CA PRO A 269 -9.95 -7.87 -4.67
C PRO A 269 -9.72 -6.66 -5.59
N ASN A 270 -10.36 -6.64 -6.77
CA ASN A 270 -10.28 -5.51 -7.70
C ASN A 270 -11.60 -4.72 -7.83
N THR A 271 -12.63 -5.03 -7.03
CA THR A 271 -13.95 -4.37 -7.11
C THR A 271 -13.86 -2.85 -6.94
N TYR A 272 -12.98 -2.39 -6.05
CA TYR A 272 -12.80 -0.97 -5.74
C TYR A 272 -11.53 -0.40 -6.35
N TYR A 273 -10.86 -1.15 -7.23
CA TYR A 273 -9.61 -0.70 -7.85
C TYR A 273 -9.88 0.42 -8.86
N VAL A 274 -9.27 1.57 -8.65
CA VAL A 274 -9.23 2.67 -9.61
C VAL A 274 -7.94 2.57 -10.41
N ARG A 275 -8.07 2.29 -11.72
CA ARG A 275 -6.95 2.15 -12.65
C ARG A 275 -6.22 3.47 -12.90
N GLY A 276 -4.93 3.35 -13.18
CA GLY A 276 -4.12 4.42 -13.75
C GLY A 276 -4.71 4.94 -15.04
N LEU A 277 -4.56 6.24 -15.31
CA LEU A 277 -4.43 6.70 -16.69
C LEU A 277 -3.14 6.13 -17.30
#